data_AF-A0A8S3DG55-F1
#
_entry.id   AF-A0A8S3DG55-F1
#
_cell.length_a   1.000
_cell.length_b   1.000
_cell.length_c   1.000
_cell.angle_alpha   90.00
_cell.angle_beta   90.00
_cell.angle_gamma   90.00
#
_symmetry.space_group_name_H-M   'P 1'
#
loop_
_entity.id
_entity.type
_entity.pdbx_description
1 polymer ?
#
loop_
_entity_poly.entity_id
_entity_poly.type
_entity_poly.pdbx_seq_one_letter_code
_entity_poly.pdbx_strand_id
1 'polypeptide(L)' 'EDVAVERERIYSDPSNTSGDVLRMIDLVKVYGWRFGKKFTAVKRTCAGIKQGECFGLL' A
#
# COMPACT_ATOMS: atom_id res chain seq x y z
N GLU A 1 10.45 -7.10 -4.41
CA GLU A 1 11.31 -5.98 -4.86
C GLU A 1 10.46 -4.81 -5.37
N ASP A 2 9.37 -5.08 -6.08
CA ASP A 2 8.42 -4.07 -6.62
C ASP A 2 7.81 -3.13 -5.57
N VAL A 3 7.40 -3.65 -4.41
CA VAL A 3 6.77 -2.82 -3.36
C VAL A 3 7.74 -1.79 -2.77
N ALA A 4 9.05 -2.06 -2.76
CA ALA A 4 10.04 -1.11 -2.25
C ALA A 4 10.26 0.05 -3.22
N VAL A 5 10.31 -0.25 -4.52
CA VAL A 5 10.39 0.76 -5.59
C VAL A 5 9.12 1.59 -5.62
N GLU A 6 7.96 0.94 -5.52
CA GLU A 6 6.67 1.63 -5.52
C GLU A 6 6.48 2.50 -4.28
N ARG A 7 7.00 2.05 -3.13
CA ARG A 7 7.10 2.86 -1.92
C ARG A 7 7.93 4.11 -2.18
N GLU A 8 9.13 3.99 -2.74
CA GLU A 8 9.99 5.14 -3.04
C GLU A 8 9.28 6.13 -3.98
N ARG A 9 8.67 5.64 -5.06
CA ARG A 9 7.90 6.46 -6.00
C ARG A 9 6.81 7.26 -5.29
N ILE A 10 5.96 6.60 -4.52
CA ILE A 10 4.84 7.23 -3.81
C ILE A 10 5.33 8.25 -2.77
N TYR A 11 6.41 7.95 -2.05
CA TYR A 11 6.99 8.88 -1.08
C TYR A 11 7.68 10.07 -1.75
N SER A 12 8.26 9.90 -2.94
CA SER A 12 8.89 10.97 -3.72
C SER A 12 7.88 11.91 -4.40
N ASP A 13 6.63 11.47 -4.56
CA ASP A 13 5.54 12.24 -5.16
C ASP A 13 4.35 12.44 -4.20
N PRO A 14 4.52 13.22 -3.13
CA PRO A 14 3.45 13.46 -2.15
C PRO A 14 2.22 14.14 -2.78
N SER A 15 2.46 15.00 -3.77
CA SER A 15 1.42 15.76 -4.48
C SER A 15 0.62 14.94 -5.51
N ASN A 16 0.95 13.66 -5.72
CA ASN A 16 0.30 12.79 -6.71
C ASN A 16 0.36 13.33 -8.14
N THR A 17 1.49 13.92 -8.52
CA THR A 17 1.71 14.39 -9.89
C THR A 17 1.72 13.24 -10.91
N SER A 18 1.94 11.99 -10.46
CA SER A 18 1.82 10.79 -11.28
C SER A 18 0.39 10.47 -11.71
N GLY A 19 -0.62 11.10 -11.10
CA GLY A 19 -2.02 10.91 -11.47
C GLY A 19 -2.59 9.56 -11.03
N ASP A 20 -2.12 9.01 -9.90
CA ASP A 20 -2.65 7.76 -9.37
C ASP A 20 -4.08 7.99 -8.87
N VAL A 21 -5.01 7.13 -9.30
CA VAL A 21 -6.42 7.18 -8.89
C VAL A 21 -6.61 6.56 -7.50
N LEU A 22 -5.79 5.58 -7.14
CA LEU A 22 -5.72 5.03 -5.79
C LEU A 22 -4.27 5.05 -5.31
N ARG A 23 -4.04 5.57 -4.09
CA ARG A 23 -2.76 5.46 -3.39
C ARG A 23 -2.96 4.81 -2.03
N MET A 24 -2.21 3.73 -1.79
CA MET A 24 -2.03 3.11 -0.49
C MET A 24 -0.62 3.42 -0.01
N ILE A 25 -0.52 4.10 1.12
CA ILE A 25 0.77 4.51 1.71
C ILE A 25 0.88 3.88 3.09
N ASP A 26 1.85 3.00 3.26
CA ASP A 26 2.12 2.30 4.53
C ASP A 26 0.87 1.69 5.17
N LEU A 27 -0.01 1.09 4.37
CA LEU A 27 -1.25 0.51 4.87
C LEU A 27 -0.95 -0.59 5.90
N VAL A 28 -1.54 -0.46 7.08
CA VAL A 28 -1.48 -1.46 8.15
C VAL A 28 -2.89 -1.89 8.51
N LYS A 29 -3.17 -3.19 8.42
CA LYS A 29 -4.42 -3.80 8.87
C LYS A 29 -4.15 -4.71 10.07
N VAL A 30 -4.89 -4.48 11.15
CA VAL A 30 -4.87 -5.31 12.35
C VAL A 30 -6.31 -5.74 12.63
N TYR A 31 -6.56 -7.05 12.75
CA TYR A 31 -7.90 -7.59 13.03
C TYR A 31 -8.22 -7.69 14.54
N GLY A 32 -7.27 -7.36 15.41
CA GLY A 32 -7.42 -7.39 16.86
C GLY A 32 -6.45 -8.37 17.51
N TRP A 33 -6.82 -8.84 18.71
CA TRP A 33 -6.03 -9.79 19.49
C TRP A 33 -6.44 -11.24 19.14
N ARG A 34 -5.48 -12.07 18.73
CA ARG A 34 -5.67 -13.50 18.49
C ARG A 34 -4.61 -14.26 19.29
N PHE A 35 -5.04 -15.20 20.15
CA PHE A 35 -4.14 -15.95 21.05
C PHE A 35 -3.20 -15.07 21.89
N GLY A 36 -3.70 -13.93 22.41
CA GLY A 36 -2.86 -13.02 23.21
C GLY A 36 -1.80 -12.24 22.42
N LYS A 37 -1.78 -12.33 21.09
CA LYS A 37 -0.93 -11.51 20.21
C LYS A 37 -1.74 -10.62 19.27
N LYS A 38 -1.21 -9.44 18.95
CA LYS A 38 -1.78 -8.54 17.94
C LYS A 38 -1.63 -9.17 16.56
N PHE A 39 -2.74 -9.39 15.85
CA PHE A 39 -2.73 -10.02 14.53
C PHE A 39 -2.72 -8.96 13.43
N THR A 40 -1.52 -8.68 12.91
CA THR A 40 -1.32 -7.78 11.77
C THR A 40 -1.49 -8.56 10.47
N ALA A 41 -2.57 -8.29 9.74
CA ALA A 41 -2.87 -8.94 8.46
C ALA A 41 -2.23 -8.24 7.26
N VAL A 42 -2.01 -6.93 7.34
CA VAL A 42 -1.30 -6.17 6.31
C VAL A 42 -0.26 -5.32 7.02
N LYS A 43 0.99 -5.36 6.56
CA LYS A 43 2.12 -4.68 7.22
C LYS A 43 2.80 -3.70 6.25
N ARG A 44 2.44 -2.42 6.37
CA ARG A 44 3.08 -1.27 5.71
C ARG A 44 3.17 -1.43 4.18
N THR A 45 2.09 -1.88 3.57
CA THR A 45 2.02 -2.06 2.12
C THR A 45 1.86 -0.71 1.42
N CYS A 46 2.59 -0.51 0.33
CA CYS A 46 2.49 0.67 -0.53
C CYS A 46 2.09 0.24 -1.95
N ALA A 47 1.18 0.99 -2.58
CA ALA A 47 0.79 0.79 -3.97
C ALA A 47 0.13 2.05 -4.54
N GLY A 48 0.41 2.37 -5.80
CA GLY A 48 -0.32 3.36 -6.58
C GLY A 48 -0.95 2.68 -7.80
N ILE A 49 -2.15 3.11 -8.16
CA ILE A 49 -2.88 2.58 -9.32
C ILE A 49 -3.22 3.74 -10.22
N LYS A 50 -2.74 3.72 -11.46
CA LYS A 50 -3.05 4.78 -12.43
C LYS A 50 -4.44 4.61 -13.02
N GLN A 51 -4.91 5.67 -13.65
CA GLN A 51 -6.16 5.63 -14.39
C GLN A 51 -6.08 4.60 -15.52
N GLY A 52 -7.05 3.68 -15.57
CA GLY A 52 -7.11 2.62 -16.58
C GLY A 52 -6.31 1.36 -16.22
N GLU A 53 -5.57 1.35 -15.10
CA GLU A 53 -4.91 0.13 -14.61
C GLU A 53 -5.85 -0.69 -13.71
N CYS A 54 -5.77 -2.02 -13.85
CA CYS A 54 -6.42 -2.97 -12.96
C CYS A 54 -5.37 -3.63 -12.07
N PHE A 55 -5.68 -3.80 -10.78
CA PHE A 55 -4.82 -4.52 -9.84
C PHE A 55 -5.51 -5.76 -9.29
N GLY A 56 -4.77 -6.86 -9.24
CA GLY A 56 -5.20 -8.12 -8.63
C GLY A 56 -4.42 -8.38 -7.34
N LEU A 57 -5.13 -8.88 -6.32
CA LEU A 57 -4.51 -9.40 -5.10
C LEU A 57 -4.46 -10.93 -5.21
N LEU A 58 -3.25 -11.48 -5.14
CA LEU A 58 -2.98 -12.92 -5.11
C LEU A 58 -2.68 -13.40 -3.69
#